data_AF-A0A6B2MJS1-F1
#
_entry.id   AF-A0A6B2MJS1-F1
#
_cell.length_a   1.000
_cell.length_b   1.000
_cell.length_c   1.000
_cell.angle_alpha   90.00
_cell.angle_beta   90.00
_cell.angle_gamma   90.00
#
_symmetry.space_group_name_H-M   'P 1'
#
loop_
_entity.id
_entity.type
_entity.pdbx_description
1 polymer ?
#
loop_
_entity_poly.entity_id
_entity_poly.type
_entity_poly.pdbx_seq_one_letter_code
_entity_poly.pdbx_strand_id
1 'polypeptide(L)'
;MVPAVFTDSWNVGLNQVLSRLSTLGIKPSLDRERGRQIALRDYLPTRVIVAKPEPVYANVFALQLPESMLLFDLRRSLTGAQVLDLRGRWAFVELGATRLVAFTLPPENAIPAIKVNRTPEFLWQHLKEQGGKRTQDLAKELAWRSLQVVCAQKGLRFCHDRKVFYFPERESGEWNQAIRHVDGRATSVQLTGERTKGWGERASRFLYQLAPVFRPQVDVDGSWNVVVKVYVRVTTLDGELFEGKEIGRRRKVVTRAWWNQQWLARLLGVVQGLETSPGQVTIGVGRRSVIMQTRPLSWECPVGLDVSALSGLSDIGQEIAQYRERLDDDDDEEGGDASPSSDGASAP
;
A
#
# COMPACT_ATOMS: atom_id res chain seq x y z
N MET A 1 11.48 19.13 -55.95
CA MET A 1 11.94 18.56 -54.66
C MET A 1 10.99 17.43 -54.29
N VAL A 2 11.52 16.23 -54.01
CA VAL A 2 10.69 15.11 -53.52
C VAL A 2 10.46 15.32 -52.01
N PRO A 3 9.28 15.10 -51.43
CA PRO A 3 9.08 15.13 -49.98
C PRO A 3 9.86 14.01 -49.27
N ALA A 4 10.10 14.12 -47.96
CA ALA A 4 10.58 12.98 -47.18
C ALA A 4 9.37 12.09 -46.83
N VAL A 5 9.53 10.77 -46.91
CA VAL A 5 8.44 9.81 -46.73
C VAL A 5 8.57 9.15 -45.36
N PHE A 6 7.55 9.34 -44.51
CA PHE A 6 7.48 8.79 -43.15
C PHE A 6 6.45 7.67 -43.00
N THR A 7 5.75 7.30 -44.07
CA THR A 7 4.68 6.30 -44.04
C THR A 7 5.17 4.91 -43.68
N ASP A 8 6.41 4.58 -44.05
CA ASP A 8 6.92 3.21 -43.93
C ASP A 8 7.78 3.02 -42.67
N SER A 9 8.53 4.05 -42.27
CA SER A 9 9.31 4.05 -41.02
C SER A 9 9.82 5.45 -40.70
N TRP A 10 9.77 5.81 -39.42
CA TRP A 10 10.32 7.08 -38.93
C TRP A 10 11.82 7.21 -39.20
N ASN A 11 12.57 6.11 -39.10
CA ASN A 11 14.00 6.07 -39.37
C ASN A 11 14.33 6.37 -40.85
N VAL A 12 13.54 5.82 -41.78
CA VAL A 12 13.71 6.03 -43.22
C VAL A 12 13.45 7.50 -43.58
N GLY A 13 12.33 8.06 -43.11
CA GLY A 13 12.00 9.47 -43.33
C GLY A 13 13.04 10.41 -42.71
N LEU A 14 13.50 10.12 -41.50
CA LEU A 14 14.54 10.92 -40.83
C LEU A 14 15.88 10.88 -41.58
N ASN A 15 16.32 9.71 -42.05
CA ASN A 15 17.57 9.59 -42.81
C ASN A 15 17.50 10.34 -44.14
N GLN A 16 16.34 10.36 -44.82
CA GLN A 16 16.14 11.17 -46.01
C GLN A 16 16.26 12.67 -45.71
N VAL A 17 15.74 13.14 -44.57
CA VAL A 17 15.88 14.53 -44.13
C VAL A 17 17.33 14.87 -43.78
N LEU A 18 18.00 14.03 -42.98
CA LEU A 18 19.39 14.23 -42.57
C LEU A 18 20.34 14.22 -43.77
N SER A 19 20.13 13.31 -44.73
CA SER A 19 20.89 13.24 -45.97
C SER A 19 20.75 14.54 -46.76
N ARG A 20 19.54 15.08 -46.92
CA ARG A 20 19.32 16.35 -47.63
C ARG A 20 19.96 17.55 -46.94
N LEU A 21 19.86 17.63 -45.61
CA LEU A 21 20.53 18.67 -44.83
C LEU A 21 22.05 18.60 -45.04
N SER A 22 22.61 17.39 -45.06
CA SER A 22 24.04 17.18 -45.33
C SER A 22 24.45 17.62 -46.74
N THR A 23 23.63 17.33 -47.76
CA THR A 23 23.88 17.74 -49.16
C THR A 23 23.83 19.25 -49.34
N LEU A 24 23.03 19.95 -48.53
CA LEU A 24 22.96 21.41 -48.47
C LEU A 24 24.10 22.03 -47.64
N GLY A 25 25.07 21.23 -47.19
CA GLY A 25 26.19 21.70 -46.36
C GLY A 25 25.79 22.01 -44.92
N ILE A 26 24.54 21.75 -44.53
CA ILE A 26 24.05 21.91 -43.16
C ILE A 26 24.45 20.66 -42.40
N LYS A 27 25.61 20.73 -41.74
CA LYS A 27 26.01 19.70 -40.77
C LYS A 27 25.32 20.02 -39.45
N PRO A 28 24.40 19.18 -38.94
CA PRO A 28 23.86 19.35 -37.60
C PRO A 28 24.95 18.99 -36.59
N SER A 29 25.90 19.89 -36.37
CA SER A 29 26.81 19.79 -35.24
C SER A 29 26.14 20.47 -34.05
N LEU A 30 25.35 19.68 -33.31
CA LEU A 30 25.04 20.05 -31.94
C LEU A 30 26.26 19.70 -31.11
N ASP A 31 26.90 20.74 -30.55
CA ASP A 31 27.89 20.56 -29.50
C ASP A 31 27.31 19.61 -28.44
N ARG A 32 28.09 18.61 -28.00
CA ARG A 32 27.61 17.52 -27.16
C ARG A 32 27.09 18.04 -25.82
N GLU A 33 27.67 19.14 -25.33
CA GLU A 33 27.27 19.82 -24.11
C GLU A 33 25.96 20.59 -24.31
N ARG A 34 25.83 21.29 -25.43
CA ARG A 34 24.57 21.96 -25.82
C ARG A 34 23.43 20.98 -26.11
N GLY A 35 23.72 19.84 -26.72
CA GLY A 35 22.76 18.74 -26.92
C GLY A 35 22.33 18.11 -25.60
N ARG A 36 23.26 17.89 -24.66
CA ARG A 36 22.94 17.49 -23.28
C ARG A 36 22.07 18.53 -22.58
N GLN A 37 22.38 19.81 -22.71
CA GLN A 37 21.58 20.89 -22.11
C GLN A 37 20.18 21.00 -22.70
N ILE A 38 20.02 20.84 -24.01
CA ILE A 38 18.71 20.85 -24.67
C ILE A 38 17.90 19.64 -24.21
N ALA A 39 18.48 18.44 -24.21
CA ALA A 39 17.80 17.23 -23.70
C ALA A 39 17.42 17.36 -22.22
N LEU A 40 18.28 17.97 -21.38
CA LEU A 40 17.98 18.25 -19.97
C LEU A 40 16.87 19.30 -19.79
N ARG A 41 16.84 20.34 -20.63
CA ARG A 41 15.86 21.43 -20.57
C ARG A 41 14.50 21.05 -21.14
N ASP A 42 14.46 20.15 -22.13
CA ASP A 42 13.21 19.59 -22.65
C ASP A 42 12.54 18.63 -21.64
N TYR A 43 13.33 17.92 -20.84
CA TYR A 43 12.79 16.95 -19.88
C TYR A 43 12.40 17.55 -18.52
N LEU A 44 13.06 18.63 -18.07
CA LEU A 44 12.81 19.22 -16.75
C LEU A 44 12.76 20.76 -16.86
N PRO A 45 11.63 21.40 -16.50
CA PRO A 45 11.54 22.85 -16.43
C PRO A 45 12.62 23.38 -15.48
N THR A 46 13.33 24.42 -15.90
CA THR A 46 14.47 24.98 -15.14
C THR A 46 14.07 25.54 -13.75
N ARG A 47 12.77 25.66 -13.43
CA ARG A 47 12.24 26.18 -12.16
C ARG A 47 10.99 25.40 -11.72
N VAL A 48 11.19 24.17 -11.27
CA VAL A 48 10.12 23.32 -10.71
C VAL A 48 9.87 23.63 -9.23
N ILE A 49 10.84 24.21 -8.52
CA ILE A 49 10.74 24.49 -7.08
C ILE A 49 10.45 25.98 -6.87
N VAL A 50 9.42 26.27 -6.08
CA VAL A 50 9.01 27.62 -5.68
C VAL A 50 9.15 27.74 -4.17
N ALA A 51 9.53 28.92 -3.68
CA ALA A 51 9.53 29.25 -2.25
C ALA A 51 8.09 29.50 -1.74
N LYS A 52 7.22 28.53 -1.96
CA LYS A 52 5.84 28.51 -1.49
C LYS A 52 5.70 27.33 -0.55
N PRO A 53 5.34 27.55 0.73
CA PRO A 53 5.12 26.45 1.66
C PRO A 53 4.07 25.47 1.14
N GLU A 54 4.38 24.18 1.19
CA GLU A 54 3.50 23.10 0.74
C GLU A 54 3.36 22.03 1.83
N PRO A 55 2.13 21.60 2.15
CA PRO A 55 1.92 20.54 3.13
C PRO A 55 2.33 19.18 2.55
N VAL A 56 3.19 18.47 3.27
CA VAL A 56 3.56 17.09 2.98
C VAL A 56 2.82 16.17 3.93
N TYR A 57 2.02 15.26 3.39
CA TYR A 57 1.26 14.29 4.14
C TYR A 57 1.97 12.94 4.17
N ALA A 58 2.14 12.36 5.36
CA ALA A 58 2.68 11.02 5.50
C ALA A 58 1.57 9.97 5.63
N ASN A 59 1.93 8.71 5.44
CA ASN A 59 1.07 7.57 5.75
C ASN A 59 1.11 7.18 7.24
N VAL A 60 1.29 8.17 8.11
CA VAL A 60 1.44 8.04 9.56
C VAL A 60 0.23 8.68 10.22
N PHE A 61 -0.37 7.99 11.17
CA PHE A 61 -1.58 8.42 11.87
C PHE A 61 -1.35 8.40 13.38
N ALA A 62 -1.80 9.44 14.06
CA ALA A 62 -1.67 9.55 15.52
C ALA A 62 -2.45 8.44 16.21
N LEU A 63 -1.83 7.81 17.21
CA LEU A 63 -2.37 6.67 17.94
C LEU A 63 -2.31 6.95 19.44
N GLN A 64 -3.40 6.69 20.14
CA GLN A 64 -3.48 6.75 21.59
C GLN A 64 -3.74 5.35 22.11
N LEU A 65 -2.94 4.92 23.08
CA LEU A 65 -3.04 3.62 23.73
C LEU A 65 -3.42 3.79 25.21
N PRO A 66 -4.15 2.83 25.80
CA PRO A 66 -4.38 2.78 27.23
C PRO A 66 -3.06 2.73 28.01
N GLU A 67 -2.99 3.37 29.18
CA GLU A 67 -1.80 3.35 30.04
C GLU A 67 -1.56 2.00 30.72
N SER A 68 -2.61 1.19 30.85
CA SER A 68 -2.57 -0.11 31.51
C SER A 68 -2.95 -1.27 30.59
N MET A 69 -2.37 -2.43 30.88
CA MET A 69 -2.75 -3.71 30.28
C MET A 69 -3.38 -4.60 31.34
N LEU A 70 -4.39 -5.36 30.94
CA LEU A 70 -5.09 -6.36 31.73
C LEU A 70 -4.42 -7.72 31.57
N LEU A 71 -4.28 -8.47 32.66
CA LEU A 71 -3.79 -9.84 32.65
C LEU A 71 -4.95 -10.82 32.88
N PHE A 72 -4.96 -11.89 32.11
CA PHE A 72 -5.92 -12.97 32.22
C PHE A 72 -5.19 -14.30 32.38
N ASP A 73 -5.37 -14.93 33.53
CA ASP A 73 -4.95 -16.30 33.77
C ASP A 73 -6.09 -17.26 33.38
N LEU A 74 -5.77 -18.22 32.52
CA LEU A 74 -6.68 -19.21 31.97
C LEU A 74 -6.60 -20.51 32.77
N ARG A 75 -7.73 -21.21 32.91
CA ARG A 75 -7.79 -22.55 33.50
C ARG A 75 -7.14 -23.61 32.61
N ARG A 76 -7.17 -23.38 31.29
CA ARG A 76 -6.57 -24.23 30.26
C ARG A 76 -6.10 -23.37 29.09
N SER A 77 -5.13 -23.84 28.33
CA SER A 77 -4.70 -23.18 27.11
C SER A 77 -5.82 -23.13 26.07
N LEU A 78 -5.82 -22.06 25.27
CA LEU A 78 -6.68 -21.98 24.10
C LEU A 78 -6.13 -22.87 22.98
N THR A 79 -7.01 -23.54 22.26
CA THR A 79 -6.64 -24.23 21.01
C THR A 79 -6.40 -23.22 19.89
N GLY A 80 -5.62 -23.58 18.87
CA GLY A 80 -5.38 -22.69 17.72
C GLY A 80 -6.65 -22.18 17.05
N ALA A 81 -7.68 -23.03 16.93
CA ALA A 81 -8.98 -22.65 16.40
C ALA A 81 -9.70 -21.61 17.27
N GLN A 82 -9.69 -21.79 18.60
CA GLN A 82 -10.25 -20.80 19.54
C GLN A 82 -9.50 -19.48 19.49
N VAL A 83 -8.17 -19.53 19.38
CA VAL A 83 -7.34 -18.32 19.24
C VAL A 83 -7.71 -17.56 17.97
N LEU A 84 -7.87 -18.25 16.84
CA LEU A 84 -8.24 -17.63 15.57
C LEU A 84 -9.63 -17.00 15.61
N ASP A 85 -10.63 -17.72 16.12
CA ASP A 85 -12.00 -17.19 16.28
C ASP A 85 -12.02 -15.95 17.18
N LEU A 86 -11.35 -16.05 18.33
CA LEU A 86 -11.36 -14.98 19.33
C LEU A 86 -10.65 -13.72 18.83
N ARG A 87 -9.57 -13.87 18.04
CA ARG A 87 -8.84 -12.74 17.44
C ARG A 87 -9.67 -11.92 16.46
N GLY A 88 -10.76 -12.47 15.91
CA GLY A 88 -11.70 -11.71 15.08
C GLY A 88 -12.54 -10.71 15.88
N ARG A 89 -12.65 -10.89 17.20
CA ARG A 89 -13.58 -10.12 18.07
C ARG A 89 -12.89 -9.48 19.27
N TRP A 90 -11.67 -9.90 19.60
CA TRP A 90 -10.93 -9.42 20.76
C TRP A 90 -9.42 -9.37 20.50
N ALA A 91 -8.80 -8.25 20.90
CA ALA A 91 -7.38 -8.02 20.75
C ALA A 91 -6.63 -8.43 22.02
N PHE A 92 -5.91 -9.54 21.95
CA PHE A 92 -5.10 -10.07 23.04
C PHE A 92 -3.77 -10.66 22.53
N VAL A 93 -2.80 -10.75 23.42
CA VAL A 93 -1.50 -11.40 23.18
C VAL A 93 -1.29 -12.53 24.17
N GLU A 94 -0.77 -13.65 23.69
CA GLU A 94 -0.40 -14.79 24.52
C GLU A 94 0.98 -14.54 25.14
N LEU A 95 1.06 -14.42 26.47
CA LEU A 95 2.32 -14.36 27.21
C LEU A 95 2.89 -15.76 27.48
N GLY A 96 2.01 -16.75 27.57
CA GLY A 96 2.33 -18.17 27.70
C GLY A 96 1.08 -19.01 27.45
N ALA A 97 1.16 -20.32 27.68
CA ALA A 97 0.08 -21.25 27.37
C ALA A 97 -1.24 -20.92 28.10
N THR A 98 -1.18 -20.37 29.31
CA THR A 98 -2.35 -20.08 30.16
C THR A 98 -2.45 -18.61 30.56
N ARG A 99 -1.68 -17.71 29.94
CA ARG A 99 -1.68 -16.29 30.32
C ARG A 99 -1.82 -15.39 29.10
N LEU A 100 -2.85 -14.55 29.13
CA LEU A 100 -3.12 -13.56 28.10
C LEU A 100 -2.96 -12.14 28.65
N VAL A 101 -2.65 -11.21 27.76
CA VAL A 101 -2.63 -9.78 28.04
C VAL A 101 -3.49 -9.04 27.01
N ALA A 102 -4.24 -8.02 27.44
CA ALA A 102 -5.07 -7.21 26.55
C ALA A 102 -5.28 -5.79 27.08
N PHE A 103 -5.68 -4.86 26.22
CA PHE A 103 -6.12 -3.53 26.64
C PHE A 103 -7.57 -3.52 27.14
N THR A 104 -8.42 -4.36 26.54
CA THR A 104 -9.85 -4.43 26.80
C THR A 104 -10.24 -5.76 27.42
N LEU A 105 -11.42 -5.79 28.07
CA LEU A 105 -12.01 -7.04 28.55
C LEU A 105 -12.40 -7.93 27.36
N PRO A 106 -12.26 -9.27 27.49
CA PRO A 106 -12.78 -10.20 26.49
C PRO A 106 -14.31 -10.10 26.41
N PRO A 107 -14.91 -10.51 25.29
CA PRO A 107 -16.34 -10.73 25.21
C PRO A 107 -16.80 -11.71 26.29
N GLU A 108 -18.05 -11.58 26.75
CA GLU A 108 -18.58 -12.41 27.83
C GLU A 108 -18.43 -13.91 27.52
N ASN A 109 -17.95 -14.67 28.50
CA ASN A 109 -17.72 -16.11 28.43
C ASN A 109 -16.80 -16.58 27.27
N ALA A 110 -16.05 -15.67 26.63
CA ALA A 110 -15.21 -16.01 25.49
C ALA A 110 -13.91 -16.73 25.86
N ILE A 111 -13.50 -16.66 27.13
CA ILE A 111 -12.28 -17.33 27.63
C ILE A 111 -12.57 -18.14 28.90
N PRO A 112 -11.89 -19.29 29.09
CA PRO A 112 -11.96 -20.08 30.32
C PRO A 112 -11.08 -19.45 31.42
N ALA A 113 -11.32 -18.18 31.75
CA ALA A 113 -10.54 -17.45 32.74
C ALA A 113 -10.79 -17.95 34.17
N ILE A 114 -9.77 -17.80 35.02
CA ILE A 114 -9.95 -17.91 36.47
C ILE A 114 -10.82 -16.72 36.91
N LYS A 115 -11.93 -17.01 37.60
CA LYS A 115 -12.83 -15.95 38.09
C LYS A 115 -12.11 -15.20 39.20
N VAL A 116 -11.88 -13.92 38.99
CA VAL A 116 -11.29 -12.99 39.97
C VAL A 116 -12.24 -11.83 40.17
N ASN A 117 -12.32 -11.31 41.40
CA ASN A 117 -13.17 -10.16 41.73
C ASN A 117 -12.76 -8.90 40.97
N ARG A 118 -11.46 -8.77 40.65
CA ARG A 118 -10.92 -7.69 39.82
C ARG A 118 -9.82 -8.25 38.92
N THR A 119 -9.91 -7.98 37.62
CA THR A 119 -8.86 -8.33 36.66
C THR A 119 -7.57 -7.58 37.00
N PRO A 120 -6.44 -8.28 37.21
CA PRO A 120 -5.16 -7.62 37.45
C PRO A 120 -4.79 -6.71 36.28
N GLU A 121 -4.29 -5.51 36.58
CA GLU A 121 -3.84 -4.53 35.60
C GLU A 121 -2.46 -3.98 35.98
N PHE A 122 -1.62 -3.68 34.98
CA PHE A 122 -0.29 -3.10 35.21
C PHE A 122 -0.01 -1.94 34.25
N LEU A 123 0.75 -0.95 34.71
CA LEU A 123 1.19 0.19 33.92
C LEU A 123 2.40 -0.22 33.08
N TRP A 124 2.16 -0.51 31.81
CA TRP A 124 3.14 -1.14 30.93
C TRP A 124 4.28 -0.20 30.52
N GLN A 125 4.09 1.12 30.61
CA GLN A 125 5.14 2.10 30.37
C GLN A 125 6.22 2.12 31.46
N HIS A 126 5.87 1.70 32.69
CA HIS A 126 6.79 1.69 33.83
C HIS A 126 7.49 0.34 34.04
N LEU A 127 7.10 -0.69 33.29
CA LEU A 127 7.71 -2.02 33.33
C LEU A 127 8.45 -2.26 32.03
N LYS A 128 9.69 -2.73 32.08
CA LYS A 128 10.45 -3.07 30.86
C LYS A 128 9.93 -4.35 30.23
N GLU A 129 9.61 -5.35 31.04
CA GLU A 129 9.22 -6.68 30.60
C GLU A 129 8.10 -7.25 31.46
N GLN A 130 7.27 -8.09 30.85
CA GLN A 130 6.22 -8.85 31.51
C GLN A 130 6.13 -10.23 30.85
N GLY A 131 6.26 -11.30 31.65
CA GLY A 131 6.20 -12.68 31.14
C GLY A 131 7.28 -12.99 30.09
N GLY A 132 8.49 -12.43 30.25
CA GLY A 132 9.61 -12.62 29.32
C GLY A 132 9.51 -11.85 27.99
N LYS A 133 8.52 -10.97 27.84
CA LYS A 133 8.34 -10.11 26.66
C LYS A 133 8.47 -8.65 27.04
N ARG A 134 9.06 -7.84 26.16
CA ARG A 134 9.12 -6.38 26.33
C ARG A 134 7.71 -5.79 26.26
N THR A 135 7.36 -4.97 27.25
CA THR A 135 6.03 -4.36 27.35
C THR A 135 5.70 -3.45 26.16
N GLN A 136 6.70 -2.77 25.61
CA GLN A 136 6.54 -1.95 24.41
C GLN A 136 6.19 -2.80 23.17
N ASP A 137 6.75 -4.00 23.05
CA ASP A 137 6.43 -4.92 21.96
C ASP A 137 5.04 -5.52 22.14
N LEU A 138 4.64 -5.80 23.39
CA LEU A 138 3.24 -6.15 23.71
C LEU A 138 2.28 -5.03 23.32
N ALA A 139 2.63 -3.77 23.59
CA ALA A 139 1.80 -2.62 23.26
C ALA A 139 1.64 -2.45 21.74
N LYS A 140 2.72 -2.62 20.97
CA LYS A 140 2.68 -2.63 19.50
C LYS A 140 1.80 -3.76 18.96
N GLU A 141 1.96 -4.98 19.48
CA GLU A 141 1.19 -6.12 19.05
C GLU A 141 -0.30 -5.96 19.39
N LEU A 142 -0.62 -5.48 20.61
CA LEU A 142 -1.99 -5.20 21.02
C LEU A 142 -2.61 -4.08 20.18
N ALA A 143 -1.88 -3.01 19.90
CA ALA A 143 -2.36 -1.94 19.03
C ALA A 143 -2.69 -2.45 17.63
N TRP A 144 -1.80 -3.27 17.05
CA TRP A 144 -2.00 -3.89 15.74
C TRP A 144 -3.24 -4.79 15.73
N ARG A 145 -3.40 -5.65 16.75
CA ARG A 145 -4.57 -6.53 16.90
C ARG A 145 -5.87 -5.77 17.14
N SER A 146 -5.82 -4.68 17.90
CA SER A 146 -6.98 -3.80 18.12
C SER A 146 -7.49 -3.24 16.79
N LEU A 147 -6.60 -2.78 15.92
CA LEU A 147 -6.98 -2.29 14.58
C LEU A 147 -7.49 -3.42 13.67
N GLN A 148 -6.99 -4.66 13.82
CA GLN A 148 -7.53 -5.83 13.12
C GLN A 148 -8.96 -6.18 13.56
N VAL A 149 -9.26 -6.08 14.86
CA VAL A 149 -10.63 -6.27 15.34
C VAL A 149 -11.56 -5.23 14.73
N VAL A 150 -11.13 -3.98 14.60
CA VAL A 150 -11.93 -2.96 13.90
C VAL A 150 -12.14 -3.32 12.43
N CYS A 151 -11.12 -3.84 11.74
CA CYS A 151 -11.28 -4.33 10.36
C CYS A 151 -12.41 -5.37 10.28
N ALA A 152 -12.42 -6.36 11.17
CA ALA A 152 -13.47 -7.36 11.24
C ALA A 152 -14.85 -6.73 11.53
N GLN A 153 -14.94 -5.81 12.50
CA GLN A 153 -16.18 -5.09 12.84
C GLN A 153 -16.72 -4.25 11.68
N LYS A 154 -15.85 -3.77 10.79
CA LYS A 154 -16.20 -2.98 9.61
C LYS A 154 -16.48 -3.83 8.37
N GLY A 155 -16.50 -5.16 8.52
CA GLY A 155 -16.86 -6.10 7.45
C GLY A 155 -15.72 -6.41 6.49
N LEU A 156 -14.46 -6.08 6.82
CA LEU A 156 -13.31 -6.56 6.05
C LEU A 156 -13.16 -8.07 6.25
N ARG A 157 -12.77 -8.77 5.18
CA ARG A 157 -12.53 -10.22 5.23
C ARG A 157 -11.06 -10.51 5.51
N PHE A 158 -10.79 -11.55 6.29
CA PHE A 158 -9.43 -12.00 6.55
C PHE A 158 -8.95 -12.95 5.45
N CYS A 159 -7.77 -12.67 4.90
CA CYS A 159 -7.09 -13.57 3.97
C CYS A 159 -6.10 -14.44 4.76
N HIS A 160 -6.37 -15.74 4.89
CA HIS A 160 -5.52 -16.66 5.66
C HIS A 160 -4.12 -16.82 5.09
N ASP A 161 -3.99 -16.87 3.77
CA ASP A 161 -2.71 -17.02 3.08
C ASP A 161 -1.82 -15.77 3.26
N ARG A 162 -2.35 -14.59 2.93
CA ARG A 162 -1.60 -13.32 3.02
C ARG A 162 -1.59 -12.70 4.43
N LYS A 163 -2.37 -13.24 5.36
CA LYS A 163 -2.54 -12.77 6.75
C LYS A 163 -2.91 -11.28 6.87
N VAL A 164 -3.78 -10.80 5.98
CA VAL A 164 -4.25 -9.41 5.93
C VAL A 164 -5.77 -9.33 5.84
N PHE A 165 -6.35 -8.27 6.42
CA PHE A 165 -7.75 -7.91 6.18
C PHE A 165 -7.86 -7.10 4.89
N TYR A 166 -8.87 -7.38 4.08
CA TYR A 166 -9.13 -6.65 2.84
C TYR A 166 -10.59 -6.23 2.74
N PHE A 167 -10.85 -5.15 2.01
CA PHE A 167 -12.21 -4.73 1.66
C PHE A 167 -12.79 -5.73 0.65
N PRO A 168 -13.85 -6.48 0.99
CA PRO A 168 -14.47 -7.41 0.04
C PRO A 168 -15.33 -6.65 -0.98
N GLU A 169 -15.67 -7.32 -2.08
CA GLU A 169 -16.79 -6.86 -2.91
C GLU A 169 -18.10 -6.94 -2.12
N ARG A 170 -19.00 -5.99 -2.39
CA ARG A 170 -20.33 -5.94 -1.82
C ARG A 170 -21.34 -6.53 -2.79
N GLU A 171 -22.50 -6.91 -2.29
CA GLU A 171 -23.63 -7.33 -3.15
C GLU A 171 -24.04 -6.22 -4.14
N SER A 172 -23.85 -4.96 -3.75
CA SER A 172 -24.07 -3.78 -4.60
C SER A 172 -22.94 -3.51 -5.61
N GLY A 173 -21.95 -4.42 -5.72
CA GLY A 173 -20.77 -4.27 -6.57
C GLY A 173 -19.54 -3.74 -5.83
N GLU A 174 -18.77 -2.90 -6.51
CA GLU A 174 -17.49 -2.38 -6.02
C GLU A 174 -17.66 -1.56 -4.73
N TRP A 175 -16.67 -1.68 -3.83
CA TRP A 175 -16.62 -0.86 -2.62
C TRP A 175 -16.14 0.55 -2.97
N ASN A 176 -17.08 1.47 -3.17
CA ASN A 176 -16.77 2.90 -3.28
C ASN A 176 -16.88 3.59 -1.91
N GLN A 177 -15.75 4.05 -1.39
CA GLN A 177 -15.65 4.67 -0.08
C GLN A 177 -15.72 6.19 -0.20
N ALA A 178 -16.71 6.80 0.45
CA ALA A 178 -16.74 8.25 0.63
C ALA A 178 -15.57 8.69 1.53
N ILE A 179 -14.87 9.75 1.13
CA ILE A 179 -13.74 10.31 1.87
C ILE A 179 -13.87 11.82 1.98
N ARG A 180 -13.37 12.35 3.10
CA ARG A 180 -13.01 13.76 3.22
C ARG A 180 -11.52 13.88 2.93
N HIS A 181 -11.19 14.53 1.81
CA HIS A 181 -9.82 14.72 1.38
C HIS A 181 -9.10 15.77 2.27
N VAL A 182 -7.77 15.83 2.21
CA VAL A 182 -6.96 16.69 3.10
C VAL A 182 -7.18 18.19 2.88
N ASP A 183 -7.69 18.57 1.70
CA ASP A 183 -8.12 19.93 1.35
C ASP A 183 -9.57 20.24 1.81
N GLY A 184 -10.20 19.30 2.51
CA GLY A 184 -11.55 19.42 3.06
C GLY A 184 -12.67 19.03 2.10
N ARG A 185 -12.37 18.76 0.82
CA ARG A 185 -13.38 18.37 -0.18
C ARG A 185 -13.92 16.97 0.10
N ALA A 186 -15.22 16.79 -0.12
CA ALA A 186 -15.84 15.47 -0.12
C ALA A 186 -15.67 14.83 -1.51
N THR A 187 -15.17 13.60 -1.54
CA THR A 187 -15.02 12.80 -2.76
C THR A 187 -15.19 11.32 -2.44
N SER A 188 -14.99 10.43 -3.40
CA SER A 188 -15.08 8.99 -3.21
C SER A 188 -13.91 8.27 -3.88
N VAL A 189 -13.57 7.08 -3.38
CA VAL A 189 -12.49 6.26 -3.92
C VAL A 189 -12.88 4.78 -3.91
N GLN A 190 -12.65 4.12 -5.05
CA GLN A 190 -12.85 2.67 -5.18
C GLN A 190 -11.75 1.90 -4.41
N LEU A 191 -12.18 1.05 -3.47
CA LEU A 191 -11.32 0.14 -2.69
C LEU A 191 -11.29 -1.28 -3.24
N THR A 192 -12.22 -1.63 -4.13
CA THR A 192 -12.21 -2.87 -4.90
C THR A 192 -12.51 -2.56 -6.36
N GLY A 193 -12.17 -3.47 -7.25
CA GLY A 193 -12.56 -3.40 -8.65
C GLY A 193 -11.87 -4.43 -9.50
N GLU A 194 -12.12 -4.36 -10.80
CA GLU A 194 -11.59 -5.29 -11.77
C GLU A 194 -10.55 -4.62 -12.69
N ARG A 195 -9.54 -5.38 -13.12
CA ARG A 195 -8.54 -4.97 -14.11
C ARG A 195 -8.27 -6.10 -15.10
N THR A 196 -7.72 -5.72 -16.24
CA THR A 196 -7.24 -6.65 -17.27
C THR A 196 -5.73 -6.50 -17.38
N LYS A 197 -5.02 -7.64 -17.43
CA LYS A 197 -3.59 -7.69 -17.76
C LYS A 197 -3.42 -8.28 -19.16
N GLY A 198 -2.62 -7.64 -20.01
CA GLY A 198 -2.36 -8.07 -21.39
C GLY A 198 -3.46 -7.66 -22.37
N TRP A 199 -3.25 -8.00 -23.65
CA TRP A 199 -4.09 -7.60 -24.77
C TRP A 199 -4.50 -8.79 -25.65
N GLY A 200 -5.56 -8.62 -26.44
CA GLY A 200 -6.04 -9.64 -27.37
C GLY A 200 -6.38 -10.96 -26.69
N GLU A 201 -5.90 -12.07 -27.26
CA GLU A 201 -6.11 -13.42 -26.71
C GLU A 201 -5.38 -13.68 -25.38
N ARG A 202 -4.35 -12.88 -25.07
CA ARG A 202 -3.59 -12.97 -23.80
C ARG A 202 -4.20 -12.11 -22.68
N ALA A 203 -5.27 -11.36 -22.97
CA ALA A 203 -5.94 -10.52 -21.99
C ALA A 203 -6.58 -11.35 -20.87
N SER A 204 -6.14 -11.13 -19.65
CA SER A 204 -6.62 -11.83 -18.45
C SER A 204 -7.24 -10.87 -17.45
N ARG A 205 -8.54 -11.03 -17.20
CA ARG A 205 -9.29 -10.27 -16.20
C ARG A 205 -8.97 -10.78 -14.79
N PHE A 206 -8.91 -9.87 -13.83
CA PHE A 206 -8.63 -10.17 -12.43
C PHE A 206 -9.21 -9.11 -11.51
N LEU A 207 -9.47 -9.49 -10.27
CA LEU A 207 -10.00 -8.59 -9.24
C LEU A 207 -8.85 -8.02 -8.41
N TYR A 208 -9.00 -6.79 -7.94
CA TYR A 208 -8.16 -6.21 -6.91
C TYR A 208 -8.99 -5.74 -5.72
N GLN A 209 -8.43 -5.89 -4.52
CA GLN A 209 -8.99 -5.39 -3.28
C GLN A 209 -7.91 -4.70 -2.45
N LEU A 210 -8.22 -3.54 -1.91
CA LEU A 210 -7.30 -2.84 -1.01
C LEU A 210 -7.38 -3.43 0.40
N ALA A 211 -6.26 -3.36 1.09
CA ALA A 211 -6.08 -3.90 2.43
C ALA A 211 -5.20 -2.96 3.26
N PRO A 212 -5.64 -2.55 4.47
CA PRO A 212 -4.77 -1.84 5.40
C PRO A 212 -3.73 -2.79 6.00
N VAL A 213 -2.47 -2.37 6.00
CA VAL A 213 -1.40 -2.99 6.77
C VAL A 213 -0.89 -1.99 7.80
N PHE A 214 -1.21 -2.23 9.06
CA PHE A 214 -0.82 -1.37 10.18
C PHE A 214 0.55 -1.76 10.73
N ARG A 215 1.37 -0.75 11.02
CA ARG A 215 2.61 -0.89 11.77
C ARG A 215 2.64 0.15 12.89
N PRO A 216 2.14 -0.20 14.09
CA PRO A 216 2.25 0.66 15.26
C PRO A 216 3.72 0.88 15.64
N GLN A 217 4.06 2.10 15.99
CA GLN A 217 5.40 2.50 16.37
C GLN A 217 5.36 3.62 17.42
N VAL A 218 6.50 3.82 18.08
CA VAL A 218 6.72 4.95 18.99
C VAL A 218 7.71 5.86 18.30
N ASP A 219 7.39 7.14 18.25
CA ASP A 219 8.26 8.17 17.68
C ASP A 219 9.29 8.64 18.72
N VAL A 220 10.26 9.43 18.29
CA VAL A 220 11.40 9.88 19.12
C VAL A 220 10.94 10.72 20.31
N ASP A 221 9.84 11.45 20.16
CA ASP A 221 9.21 12.25 21.21
C ASP A 221 8.36 11.43 22.20
N GLY A 222 8.29 10.11 22.03
CA GLY A 222 7.49 9.21 22.85
C GLY A 222 6.01 9.12 22.42
N SER A 223 5.61 9.87 21.39
CA SER A 223 4.25 9.77 20.83
C SER A 223 4.04 8.43 20.13
N TRP A 224 2.81 7.91 20.21
CA TRP A 224 2.42 6.69 19.53
C TRP A 224 1.80 7.02 18.19
N ASN A 225 2.25 6.33 17.16
CA ASN A 225 1.78 6.51 15.80
C ASN A 225 1.59 5.14 15.14
N VAL A 226 0.85 5.10 14.03
CA VAL A 226 0.73 3.92 13.18
C VAL A 226 0.99 4.27 11.74
N VAL A 227 1.94 3.55 11.14
CA VAL A 227 2.17 3.62 9.69
C VAL A 227 1.17 2.70 9.02
N VAL A 228 0.37 3.25 8.12
CA VAL A 228 -0.59 2.47 7.32
C VAL A 228 -0.03 2.31 5.92
N LYS A 229 0.08 1.06 5.47
CA LYS A 229 0.40 0.75 4.06
C LYS A 229 -0.85 0.21 3.39
N VAL A 230 -1.09 0.67 2.17
CA VAL A 230 -2.14 0.11 1.31
C VAL A 230 -1.56 -1.09 0.59
N TYR A 231 -2.03 -2.28 0.95
CA TYR A 231 -1.71 -3.52 0.25
C TYR A 231 -2.76 -3.78 -0.82
N VAL A 232 -2.31 -4.15 -2.02
CA VAL A 232 -3.20 -4.52 -3.13
C VAL A 232 -3.28 -6.05 -3.19
N ARG A 233 -4.38 -6.61 -2.72
CA ARG A 233 -4.71 -8.02 -2.94
C ARG A 233 -5.21 -8.17 -4.37
N VAL A 234 -4.73 -9.19 -5.08
CA VAL A 234 -5.14 -9.51 -6.45
C VAL A 234 -5.56 -10.97 -6.53
N THR A 235 -6.67 -11.24 -7.21
CA THR A 235 -7.23 -12.58 -7.36
C THR A 235 -7.80 -12.82 -8.74
N THR A 236 -8.01 -14.08 -9.11
CA THR A 236 -8.90 -14.46 -10.21
C THR A 236 -10.32 -13.97 -9.93
N LEU A 237 -11.20 -14.07 -10.93
CA LEU A 237 -12.62 -13.76 -10.79
C LEU A 237 -13.30 -14.70 -9.77
N ASP A 238 -12.80 -15.93 -9.64
CA ASP A 238 -13.26 -16.92 -8.66
C ASP A 238 -12.69 -16.68 -7.24
N GLY A 239 -11.85 -15.64 -7.06
CA GLY A 239 -11.29 -15.26 -5.77
C GLY A 239 -10.01 -15.98 -5.37
N GLU A 240 -9.43 -16.80 -6.27
CA GLU A 240 -8.17 -17.51 -6.06
C GLU A 240 -6.98 -16.56 -6.13
N LEU A 241 -5.97 -16.80 -5.28
CA LEU A 241 -4.80 -15.94 -5.21
C LEU A 241 -3.78 -16.32 -6.29
N PHE A 242 -3.22 -15.31 -6.95
CA PHE A 242 -2.04 -15.52 -7.77
C PHE A 242 -0.81 -15.83 -6.91
N GLU A 243 0.18 -16.49 -7.52
CA GLU A 243 1.44 -16.90 -6.88
C GLU A 243 2.68 -16.38 -7.62
N GLY A 244 3.84 -16.48 -6.98
CA GLY A 244 5.14 -16.15 -7.57
C GLY A 244 5.24 -14.73 -8.12
N LYS A 245 5.91 -14.59 -9.27
CA LYS A 245 6.13 -13.30 -9.96
C LYS A 245 4.82 -12.65 -10.42
N GLU A 246 3.77 -13.44 -10.61
CA GLU A 246 2.55 -12.99 -11.26
C GLU A 246 1.71 -12.05 -10.38
N ILE A 247 1.80 -12.20 -9.06
CA ILE A 247 1.23 -11.25 -8.09
C ILE A 247 1.80 -9.85 -8.33
N GLY A 248 3.13 -9.76 -8.45
CA GLY A 248 3.83 -8.50 -8.62
C GLY A 248 3.43 -7.81 -9.92
N ARG A 249 3.37 -8.59 -11.01
CA ARG A 249 2.92 -8.11 -12.33
C ARG A 249 1.51 -7.55 -12.28
N ARG A 250 0.53 -8.26 -11.71
CA ARG A 250 -0.85 -7.77 -11.58
C ARG A 250 -0.99 -6.57 -10.64
N ARG A 251 -0.24 -6.53 -9.54
CA ARG A 251 -0.20 -5.33 -8.68
C ARG A 251 0.31 -4.12 -9.44
N LYS A 252 1.37 -4.26 -10.23
CA LYS A 252 1.89 -3.17 -11.08
C LYS A 252 0.81 -2.65 -12.03
N VAL A 253 0.05 -3.54 -12.69
CA VAL A 253 -1.09 -3.12 -13.54
C VAL A 253 -2.09 -2.26 -12.76
N VAL A 254 -2.42 -2.65 -11.53
CA VAL A 254 -3.35 -1.88 -10.68
C VAL A 254 -2.76 -0.52 -10.28
N THR A 255 -1.48 -0.48 -9.88
CA THR A 255 -0.88 0.69 -9.24
C THR A 255 -0.11 1.62 -10.19
N ARG A 256 0.14 1.24 -11.45
CA ARG A 256 1.01 2.00 -12.37
C ARG A 256 0.54 3.43 -12.63
N ALA A 257 -0.77 3.66 -12.59
CA ALA A 257 -1.37 4.97 -12.81
C ALA A 257 -1.63 5.74 -11.50
N TRP A 258 -1.19 5.20 -10.35
CA TRP A 258 -1.38 5.85 -9.07
C TRP A 258 -0.20 6.76 -8.77
N TRP A 259 -0.40 8.05 -8.99
CA TRP A 259 0.50 9.10 -8.53
C TRP A 259 0.13 9.51 -7.10
N ASN A 260 0.83 10.49 -6.55
CA ASN A 260 0.71 10.88 -5.14
C ASN A 260 -0.74 11.19 -4.72
N GLN A 261 -1.52 11.86 -5.57
CA GLN A 261 -2.93 12.17 -5.29
C GLN A 261 -3.79 10.89 -5.22
N GLN A 262 -3.60 9.97 -6.15
CA GLN A 262 -4.32 8.70 -6.21
C GLN A 262 -3.94 7.78 -5.03
N TRP A 263 -2.67 7.79 -4.62
CA TRP A 263 -2.20 7.08 -3.43
C TRP A 263 -2.79 7.67 -2.15
N LEU A 264 -2.77 9.00 -2.02
CA LEU A 264 -3.33 9.69 -0.86
C LEU A 264 -4.83 9.42 -0.74
N ALA A 265 -5.60 9.53 -1.83
CA ALA A 265 -7.02 9.24 -1.83
C ALA A 265 -7.33 7.80 -1.36
N ARG A 266 -6.57 6.80 -1.84
CA ARG A 266 -6.74 5.39 -1.45
C ARG A 266 -6.32 5.11 -0.02
N LEU A 267 -5.24 5.76 0.44
CA LEU A 267 -4.83 5.69 1.84
C LEU A 267 -5.94 6.23 2.75
N LEU A 268 -6.48 7.41 2.43
CA LEU A 268 -7.61 7.99 3.16
C LEU A 268 -8.84 7.10 3.07
N GLY A 269 -9.15 6.51 1.91
CA GLY A 269 -10.26 5.57 1.76
C GLY A 269 -10.12 4.35 2.65
N VAL A 270 -8.95 3.73 2.67
CA VAL A 270 -8.67 2.56 3.52
C VAL A 270 -8.79 2.91 5.01
N VAL A 271 -8.35 4.11 5.43
CA VAL A 271 -8.37 4.51 6.84
C VAL A 271 -9.75 5.03 7.27
N GLN A 272 -10.37 5.92 6.48
CA GLN A 272 -11.69 6.49 6.77
C GLN A 272 -12.80 5.45 6.64
N GLY A 273 -12.65 4.44 5.79
CA GLY A 273 -13.54 3.28 5.75
C GLY A 273 -13.58 2.47 7.05
N LEU A 274 -12.62 2.69 7.96
CA LEU A 274 -12.58 2.07 9.28
C LEU A 274 -13.10 2.97 10.40
N GLU A 275 -13.50 4.21 10.13
CA GLU A 275 -13.96 5.15 11.15
C GLU A 275 -15.11 4.60 11.96
N THR A 276 -14.95 4.55 13.28
CA THR A 276 -16.04 4.25 14.22
C THR A 276 -16.81 5.50 14.60
N SER A 277 -16.17 6.66 14.47
CA SER A 277 -16.72 7.99 14.65
C SER A 277 -15.99 8.95 13.70
N PRO A 278 -16.59 10.08 13.30
CA PRO A 278 -15.95 11.01 12.36
C PRO A 278 -14.53 11.39 12.79
N GLY A 279 -13.55 11.13 11.93
CA GLY A 279 -12.15 11.46 12.18
C GLY A 279 -11.37 10.46 13.05
N GLN A 280 -12.00 9.38 13.55
CA GLN A 280 -11.38 8.46 14.51
C GLN A 280 -11.78 6.99 14.32
N VAL A 281 -10.82 6.12 14.55
CA VAL A 281 -10.99 4.67 14.72
C VAL A 281 -10.76 4.35 16.19
N THR A 282 -11.84 4.00 16.90
CA THR A 282 -11.86 3.79 18.34
C THR A 282 -12.32 2.38 18.66
N ILE A 283 -11.54 1.68 19.48
CA ILE A 283 -11.91 0.36 20.01
C ILE A 283 -11.67 0.30 21.51
N GLY A 284 -12.65 -0.23 22.24
CA GLY A 284 -12.67 -0.20 23.71
C GLY A 284 -13.49 0.96 24.25
N VAL A 285 -13.47 1.13 25.57
CA VAL A 285 -14.34 2.09 26.27
C VAL A 285 -13.53 2.89 27.29
N GLY A 286 -13.73 4.21 27.31
CA GLY A 286 -13.09 5.13 28.25
C GLY A 286 -11.57 5.00 28.25
N ARG A 287 -10.96 4.89 29.44
CA ARG A 287 -9.50 4.77 29.64
C ARG A 287 -8.85 3.54 28.99
N ARG A 288 -9.64 2.58 28.51
CA ARG A 288 -9.18 1.34 27.86
C ARG A 288 -9.35 1.39 26.34
N SER A 289 -9.65 2.57 25.79
CA SER A 289 -9.78 2.75 24.36
C SER A 289 -8.42 2.86 23.66
N VAL A 290 -8.28 2.18 22.53
CA VAL A 290 -7.26 2.47 21.54
C VAL A 290 -7.90 3.38 20.50
N ILE A 291 -7.30 4.55 20.29
CA ILE A 291 -7.84 5.59 19.40
C ILE A 291 -6.80 5.92 18.34
N MET A 292 -7.12 5.68 17.08
CA MET A 292 -6.31 6.13 15.94
C MET A 292 -7.03 7.28 15.24
N GLN A 293 -6.35 8.40 15.05
CA GLN A 293 -6.88 9.50 14.23
C GLN A 293 -6.85 9.09 12.75
N THR A 294 -7.82 9.54 11.96
CA THR A 294 -7.87 9.23 10.50
C THR A 294 -7.33 10.35 9.62
N ARG A 295 -6.96 11.48 10.23
CA ARG A 295 -6.17 12.51 9.57
C ARG A 295 -4.69 12.11 9.60
N PRO A 296 -4.01 12.02 8.44
CA PRO A 296 -2.59 11.74 8.41
C PRO A 296 -1.79 12.88 9.04
N LEU A 297 -0.64 12.56 9.63
CA LEU A 297 0.34 13.57 10.03
C LEU A 297 0.82 14.34 8.81
N SER A 298 1.02 15.64 9.01
CA SER A 298 1.45 16.57 7.97
C SER A 298 2.47 17.56 8.50
N TRP A 299 3.43 17.92 7.66
CA TRP A 299 4.40 18.97 7.94
C TRP A 299 4.40 19.98 6.80
N GLU A 300 4.76 21.22 7.10
CA GLU A 300 4.96 22.23 6.06
C GLU A 300 6.39 22.14 5.53
N CYS A 301 6.52 21.84 4.24
CA CYS A 301 7.78 22.00 3.54
C CYS A 301 7.90 23.49 3.14
N PRO A 302 9.03 24.17 3.41
CA PRO A 302 9.18 25.60 3.07
C PRO A 302 9.27 25.86 1.56
N VAL A 303 9.43 24.80 0.77
CA VAL A 303 9.48 24.82 -0.69
C VAL A 303 8.37 23.93 -1.24
N GLY A 304 7.80 24.34 -2.37
CA GLY A 304 6.72 23.64 -3.04
C GLY A 304 7.02 23.45 -4.52
N LEU A 305 6.22 22.62 -5.18
CA LEU A 305 6.36 22.37 -6.62
C LEU A 305 5.48 23.34 -7.43
N ASP A 306 6.04 23.91 -8.50
CA ASP A 306 5.24 24.61 -9.51
C ASP A 306 4.48 23.59 -10.37
N VAL A 307 3.30 23.20 -9.91
CA VAL A 307 2.44 22.24 -10.60
C VAL A 307 2.03 22.75 -11.99
N SER A 308 1.98 24.07 -12.20
CA SER A 308 1.66 24.65 -13.51
C SER A 308 2.79 24.41 -14.51
N ALA A 309 4.05 24.58 -14.09
CA ALA A 309 5.22 24.21 -14.89
C ALA A 309 5.34 22.71 -15.16
N LEU A 310 4.74 21.86 -14.30
CA LEU A 310 4.73 20.40 -14.43
C LEU A 310 3.52 19.83 -15.18
N SER A 311 2.45 20.62 -15.36
CA SER A 311 1.18 20.14 -15.93
C SER A 311 1.33 19.55 -17.35
N GLY A 312 2.17 20.16 -18.20
CA GLY A 312 2.49 19.64 -19.53
C GLY A 312 3.30 18.33 -19.54
N LEU A 313 3.90 17.94 -18.41
CA LEU A 313 4.62 16.66 -18.26
C LEU A 313 3.74 15.52 -17.75
N SER A 314 2.58 15.83 -17.16
CA SER A 314 1.67 14.81 -16.64
C SER A 314 1.01 13.99 -17.75
N ASP A 315 0.71 14.63 -18.89
CA ASP A 315 0.23 13.97 -20.10
C ASP A 315 1.30 13.06 -20.69
N ILE A 316 2.56 13.52 -20.72
CA ILE A 316 3.72 12.72 -21.15
C ILE A 316 3.94 11.52 -20.22
N GLY A 317 3.77 11.68 -18.90
CA GLY A 317 3.89 10.58 -17.94
C GLY A 317 2.81 9.51 -18.10
N GLN A 318 1.57 9.91 -18.43
CA GLN A 318 0.48 8.98 -18.76
C GLN A 318 0.76 8.27 -20.09
N GLU A 319 1.26 8.99 -21.09
CA GLU A 319 1.64 8.45 -22.39
C GLU A 319 2.81 7.46 -22.28
N ILE A 320 3.86 7.79 -21.52
CA ILE A 320 4.99 6.88 -21.23
C ILE A 320 4.51 5.61 -20.49
N ALA A 321 3.58 5.75 -19.55
CA ALA A 321 3.01 4.59 -18.85
C ALA A 321 2.22 3.68 -19.80
N GLN A 322 1.53 4.25 -20.80
CA GLN A 322 0.86 3.49 -21.87
C GLN A 322 1.85 2.84 -22.85
N TYR A 323 2.98 3.50 -23.16
CA TYR A 323 4.01 2.91 -24.02
C TYR A 323 4.80 1.79 -23.34
N ARG A 324 5.11 1.91 -22.03
CA ARG A 324 5.75 0.83 -21.26
C ARG A 324 4.90 -0.43 -21.19
N GLU A 325 3.57 -0.29 -21.20
CA GLU A 325 2.66 -1.43 -21.30
C GLU A 325 2.79 -2.20 -22.62
N ARG A 326 3.26 -1.57 -23.70
CA ARG A 326 3.54 -2.26 -24.97
C ARG A 326 4.89 -2.98 -24.96
N LEU A 327 5.91 -2.37 -24.37
CA LEU A 327 7.28 -2.90 -24.38
C LEU A 327 7.52 -4.02 -23.35
N ASP A 328 6.96 -3.90 -22.14
CA ASP A 328 7.13 -4.92 -21.09
C ASP A 328 6.47 -6.28 -21.46
N ASP A 329 5.53 -6.29 -22.41
CA ASP A 329 4.90 -7.53 -22.95
C ASP A 329 5.75 -8.15 -24.10
N ASP A 330 6.62 -7.38 -24.77
CA ASP A 330 7.48 -7.84 -25.88
C ASP A 330 8.83 -8.40 -25.40
N ASP A 331 9.37 -7.91 -24.27
CA ASP A 331 10.63 -8.39 -23.66
C ASP A 331 10.49 -9.76 -22.93
N ASP A 332 9.29 -10.34 -22.88
CA ASP A 332 8.98 -11.58 -22.15
C ASP A 332 9.29 -12.88 -22.96
N GLU A 333 9.91 -12.81 -24.16
CA GLU A 333 10.31 -13.98 -24.98
C GLU A 333 11.78 -14.46 -24.80
N GLU A 334 12.69 -13.65 -24.24
CA GLU A 334 14.10 -14.09 -24.04
C GLU A 334 14.42 -14.38 -22.57
N GLY A 335 13.96 -15.51 -22.05
CA GLY A 335 14.29 -15.89 -20.67
C GLY A 335 14.01 -17.32 -20.24
N GLY A 336 13.82 -18.26 -21.16
CA GLY A 336 13.57 -19.64 -20.81
C GLY A 336 13.89 -20.63 -21.93
N ASP A 337 15.15 -21.06 -22.03
CA ASP A 337 15.53 -22.48 -21.91
C ASP A 337 17.06 -22.60 -21.95
N ALA A 338 17.67 -22.97 -20.83
CA ALA A 338 19.02 -23.52 -20.81
C ALA A 338 18.98 -24.76 -19.92
N SER A 339 18.21 -25.75 -20.38
CA SER A 339 18.33 -27.12 -19.91
C SER A 339 19.74 -27.63 -20.29
N PRO A 340 20.53 -28.20 -19.36
CA PRO A 340 21.84 -28.74 -19.68
C PRO A 340 21.65 -30.06 -20.45
N SER A 341 22.14 -30.11 -21.69
CA SER A 341 22.24 -31.33 -22.47
C SER A 341 23.22 -32.29 -21.77
N SER A 342 22.68 -33.38 -21.24
CA SER A 342 23.44 -34.55 -20.82
C SER A 342 23.70 -35.45 -22.02
N ASP A 343 24.69 -35.09 -22.84
CA ASP A 343 25.26 -36.02 -23.80
C ASP A 343 26.19 -36.98 -23.07
N GLY A 344 25.69 -38.19 -22.84
CA GLY A 344 26.51 -39.36 -22.61
C GLY A 344 27.16 -39.78 -23.92
N ALA A 345 28.49 -39.77 -23.98
CA ALA A 345 29.25 -40.49 -24.98
C ALA A 345 30.17 -41.49 -24.26
N SER A 346 29.90 -42.78 -24.48
CA SER A 346 30.81 -43.88 -24.12
C SER A 346 31.80 -44.13 -25.26
N ALA A 347 33.08 -44.24 -24.86
CA ALA A 347 34.16 -45.05 -25.47
C ALA A 347 34.69 -44.68 -26.88
N PRO A 348 35.95 -45.04 -27.22
CA PRO A 348 36.81 -46.09 -26.65
C PRO A 348 37.85 -45.64 -25.62
#